data_AF-A0A7W1QZJ9-F1
#
_entry.id   AF-A0A7W1QZJ9-F1
#
_cell.length_a   1.000
_cell.length_b   1.000
_cell.length_c   1.000
_cell.angle_alpha   90.00
_cell.angle_beta   90.00
_cell.angle_gamma   90.00
#
_symmetry.space_group_name_H-M   'P 1'
#
loop_
_entity.id
_entity.type
_entity.pdbx_description
1 polymer ?
#
loop_
_entity_poly.entity_id
_entity_poly.type
_entity_poly.pdbx_seq_one_letter_code
_entity_poly.pdbx_strand_id
1 'polypeptide(L)'
;FARDVETSEQVWSAEVGYPGNAAYREFYRDVGWDLPLEYLKPHLHKDGMRRHLGLKYYRISGREIPTGDKQPYVPNWAHAKTAEDATDFVGKRIRQAHKLRETFEGHPPLVTAPYDAELYGHWWFEGPQFLDFLFRELHYKKDLIEPITPGDFLDARIPIQIQQPSASSWGANGYYKVWLNENNSWMYPYQHDAERRMTELANRFNEPTEIERRVLNQSARELLLAQSSDWAFQIYQGTTVQYSSNRFKAHIHRFNLLATALESGDINEELLTEIETRDNIFAEIDFRTYRSY
;
A
#
# COMPACT_ATOMS: atom_id res chain seq x y z
N PHE A 1 -16.50 7.57 -1.78
CA PHE A 1 -16.89 6.16 -1.97
C PHE A 1 -16.48 5.37 -0.75
N ALA A 2 -17.40 4.64 -0.10
CA ALA A 2 -17.12 3.86 1.09
C ALA A 2 -16.87 2.39 0.73
N ARG A 3 -15.90 1.75 1.40
CA ARG A 3 -15.58 0.33 1.20
C ARG A 3 -16.79 -0.55 1.53
N ASP A 4 -17.13 -1.46 0.62
CA ASP A 4 -18.13 -2.49 0.86
C ASP A 4 -17.59 -3.60 1.78
N VAL A 5 -18.36 -3.92 2.83
CA VAL A 5 -17.94 -4.90 3.85
C VAL A 5 -18.04 -6.33 3.31
N GLU A 6 -19.07 -6.62 2.51
CA GLU A 6 -19.28 -7.97 1.96
C GLU A 6 -18.17 -8.36 0.96
N THR A 7 -17.69 -7.41 0.16
CA THR A 7 -16.55 -7.63 -0.75
C THR A 7 -15.24 -7.84 0.01
N SER A 8 -15.11 -7.21 1.18
CA SER A 8 -13.92 -7.32 2.01
C SER A 8 -13.79 -8.73 2.58
N GLU A 9 -14.85 -9.27 3.20
CA GLU A 9 -14.81 -10.62 3.78
C GLU A 9 -14.49 -11.71 2.75
N GLN A 10 -15.03 -11.60 1.53
CA GLN A 10 -14.86 -12.62 0.47
C GLN A 10 -13.45 -12.71 -0.10
N VAL A 11 -12.68 -11.63 -0.01
CA VAL A 11 -11.35 -11.54 -0.65
C VAL A 11 -10.23 -11.39 0.38
N TRP A 12 -10.41 -10.54 1.40
CA TRP A 12 -9.39 -10.28 2.43
C TRP A 12 -9.35 -11.30 3.55
N SER A 13 -10.41 -12.08 3.76
CA SER A 13 -10.38 -13.07 4.84
C SER A 13 -9.42 -14.20 4.50
N ALA A 14 -8.35 -14.33 5.26
CA ALA A 14 -7.50 -15.52 5.24
C ALA A 14 -8.26 -16.79 5.68
N GLU A 15 -9.45 -16.63 6.28
CA GLU A 15 -10.25 -17.73 6.81
C GLU A 15 -11.30 -18.27 5.86
N VAL A 16 -12.05 -17.36 5.25
CA VAL A 16 -13.22 -17.66 4.42
C VAL A 16 -13.12 -17.07 3.01
N GLY A 17 -12.07 -16.28 2.74
CA GLY A 17 -11.88 -15.62 1.47
C GLY A 17 -11.23 -16.53 0.43
N TYR A 18 -11.42 -16.17 -0.84
CA TYR A 18 -10.89 -16.93 -1.98
C TYR A 18 -9.39 -17.22 -1.88
N PRO A 19 -8.50 -16.26 -1.53
CA PRO A 19 -7.06 -16.51 -1.52
C PRO A 19 -6.60 -17.66 -0.61
N GLY A 20 -7.39 -18.04 0.38
CA GLY A 20 -7.09 -19.17 1.29
C GLY A 20 -7.39 -20.56 0.70
N ASN A 21 -7.83 -20.66 -0.56
CA ASN A 21 -8.24 -21.93 -1.14
C ASN A 21 -7.08 -22.95 -1.22
N ALA A 22 -7.36 -24.21 -0.89
CA ALA A 22 -6.38 -25.29 -0.91
C ALA A 22 -5.72 -25.56 -2.29
N ALA A 23 -6.33 -25.10 -3.39
CA ALA A 23 -5.79 -25.21 -4.74
C ALA A 23 -4.74 -24.13 -5.07
N TYR A 24 -4.76 -22.98 -4.40
CA TYR A 24 -3.90 -21.83 -4.70
C TYR A 24 -2.49 -21.99 -4.17
N ARG A 25 -1.55 -21.27 -4.80
CA ARG A 25 -0.13 -21.30 -4.45
C ARG A 25 0.11 -20.85 -3.01
N GLU A 26 0.89 -21.64 -2.27
CA GLU A 26 1.30 -21.33 -0.90
C GLU A 26 2.36 -20.21 -0.91
N PHE A 27 2.08 -19.10 -0.21
CA PHE A 27 2.97 -17.95 -0.16
C PHE A 27 4.21 -18.22 0.69
N TYR A 28 4.06 -18.95 1.80
CA TYR A 28 5.12 -19.11 2.81
C TYR A 28 6.08 -20.27 2.52
N ARG A 29 5.80 -21.11 1.52
CA ARG A 29 6.68 -22.22 1.11
C ARG A 29 7.45 -21.85 -0.15
N ASP A 30 8.76 -21.72 0.00
CA ASP A 30 9.66 -21.15 -1.00
C ASP A 30 10.96 -21.96 -1.02
N VAL A 31 11.56 -22.12 -2.21
CA VAL A 31 12.83 -22.84 -2.35
C VAL A 31 13.96 -22.25 -1.50
N GLY A 32 13.89 -20.96 -1.15
CA GLY A 32 14.85 -20.31 -0.26
C GLY A 32 14.88 -20.90 1.15
N TRP A 33 13.81 -21.60 1.55
CA TRP A 33 13.73 -22.36 2.80
C TRP A 33 13.93 -23.86 2.59
N ASP A 34 13.41 -24.40 1.48
CA ASP A 34 13.37 -25.85 1.25
C ASP A 34 14.71 -26.43 0.73
N LEU A 35 15.44 -25.71 -0.13
CA LEU A 35 16.64 -26.25 -0.76
C LEU A 35 17.88 -26.21 0.17
N PRO A 36 18.89 -27.09 -0.07
CA PRO A 36 20.13 -27.08 0.68
C PRO A 36 20.86 -25.72 0.60
N LEU A 37 21.36 -25.23 1.72
CA LEU A 37 22.00 -23.91 1.78
C LEU A 37 23.21 -23.80 0.82
N GLU A 38 24.02 -24.85 0.70
CA GLU A 38 25.17 -24.86 -0.23
C GLU A 38 24.76 -24.63 -1.69
N TYR A 39 23.62 -25.15 -2.10
CA TYR A 39 23.07 -24.90 -3.44
C TYR A 39 22.58 -23.47 -3.60
N LEU A 40 22.00 -22.89 -2.53
CA LEU A 40 21.43 -21.54 -2.55
C LEU A 40 22.50 -20.44 -2.46
N LYS A 41 23.66 -20.68 -1.83
CA LYS A 41 24.71 -19.67 -1.57
C LYS A 41 25.01 -18.72 -2.75
N PRO A 42 25.17 -19.19 -4.01
CA PRO A 42 25.44 -18.31 -5.15
C PRO A 42 24.29 -17.36 -5.51
N HIS A 43 23.08 -17.64 -5.02
CA HIS A 43 21.84 -16.92 -5.33
C HIS A 43 21.33 -16.07 -4.14
N LEU A 44 21.99 -16.14 -2.99
CA LEU A 44 21.62 -15.34 -1.80
C LEU A 44 22.35 -14.00 -1.78
N HIS A 45 21.82 -13.08 -0.97
CA HIS A 45 22.53 -11.84 -0.64
C HIS A 45 23.86 -12.14 0.06
N LYS A 46 24.76 -11.17 0.09
CA LYS A 46 26.13 -11.31 0.64
C LYS A 46 26.17 -11.78 2.10
N ASP A 47 25.10 -11.57 2.85
CA ASP A 47 24.97 -12.05 4.25
C ASP A 47 24.77 -13.58 4.36
N GLY A 48 24.50 -14.27 3.25
CA GLY A 48 24.29 -15.73 3.22
C GLY A 48 23.02 -16.21 3.92
N MET A 49 22.13 -15.30 4.34
CA MET A 49 20.92 -15.64 5.09
C MET A 49 19.79 -16.10 4.16
N ARG A 50 19.08 -17.15 4.59
CA ARG A 50 17.87 -17.65 3.90
C ARG A 50 16.81 -16.55 3.82
N ARG A 51 16.10 -16.53 2.69
CA ARG A 51 15.02 -15.58 2.37
C ARG A 51 14.15 -16.15 1.27
N HIS A 52 12.99 -15.55 1.03
CA HIS A 52 12.16 -15.91 -0.12
C HIS A 52 12.92 -15.59 -1.41
N LEU A 53 12.97 -16.55 -2.34
CA LEU A 53 13.52 -16.39 -3.68
C LEU A 53 12.42 -16.23 -4.74
N GLY A 54 11.15 -16.37 -4.36
CA GLY A 54 9.99 -16.17 -5.23
C GLY A 54 9.59 -17.41 -6.03
N LEU A 55 10.40 -18.48 -5.99
CA LEU A 55 10.07 -19.77 -6.59
C LEU A 55 9.34 -20.64 -5.57
N LYS A 56 8.03 -20.82 -5.78
CA LYS A 56 7.10 -21.47 -4.85
C LYS A 56 6.33 -22.56 -5.59
N TYR A 57 6.54 -23.82 -5.21
CA TYR A 57 6.05 -25.00 -5.96
C TYR A 57 4.93 -25.76 -5.25
N TYR A 58 4.38 -25.23 -4.17
CA TYR A 58 3.39 -25.89 -3.34
C TYR A 58 2.10 -25.09 -3.30
N ARG A 59 0.99 -25.78 -3.03
CA ARG A 59 -0.32 -25.18 -2.81
C ARG A 59 -0.68 -25.14 -1.33
N ILE A 60 -1.62 -24.28 -0.95
CA ILE A 60 -2.10 -24.12 0.42
C ILE A 60 -2.58 -25.44 1.02
N SER A 61 -3.09 -26.37 0.23
CA SER A 61 -3.41 -27.76 0.61
C SER A 61 -4.49 -27.96 1.69
N GLY A 62 -4.86 -26.91 2.41
CA GLY A 62 -5.72 -26.92 3.57
C GLY A 62 -5.06 -26.14 4.72
N ARG A 63 -5.87 -25.45 5.53
CA ARG A 63 -5.37 -24.55 6.60
C ARG A 63 -4.65 -25.33 7.71
N GLU A 64 -5.20 -26.49 8.07
CA GLU A 64 -4.66 -27.38 9.11
C GLU A 64 -3.44 -28.20 8.64
N ILE A 65 -3.05 -28.10 7.36
CA ILE A 65 -1.91 -28.87 6.83
C ILE A 65 -0.61 -28.12 7.16
N PRO A 66 0.32 -28.74 7.91
CA PRO A 66 1.62 -28.13 8.21
C PRO A 66 2.41 -27.76 6.95
N THR A 67 3.27 -26.74 7.03
CA THR A 67 4.04 -26.24 5.88
C THR A 67 4.83 -27.33 5.16
N GLY A 68 5.44 -28.27 5.91
CA GLY A 68 6.20 -29.38 5.35
C GLY A 68 5.36 -30.38 4.54
N ASP A 69 4.08 -30.52 4.89
CA ASP A 69 3.15 -31.51 4.32
C ASP A 69 2.27 -30.93 3.20
N LYS A 70 2.42 -29.63 2.89
CA LYS A 70 1.78 -29.01 1.73
C LYS A 70 2.14 -29.79 0.45
N GLN A 71 1.16 -29.97 -0.41
CA GLN A 71 1.26 -30.75 -1.63
C GLN A 71 1.74 -29.87 -2.80
N PRO A 72 2.30 -30.47 -3.87
CA PRO A 72 2.70 -29.74 -5.06
C PRO A 72 1.56 -28.91 -5.65
N TYR A 73 1.91 -27.73 -6.16
CA TYR A 73 1.00 -26.84 -6.86
C TYR A 73 0.59 -27.44 -8.21
N VAL A 74 -0.71 -27.43 -8.50
CA VAL A 74 -1.28 -27.95 -9.76
C VAL A 74 -1.96 -26.79 -10.50
N PRO A 75 -1.30 -26.19 -11.51
CA PRO A 75 -1.80 -24.98 -12.16
C PRO A 75 -3.24 -25.09 -12.69
N ASN A 76 -3.61 -26.25 -13.24
CA ASN A 76 -4.95 -26.47 -13.78
C ASN A 76 -6.04 -26.44 -12.69
N TRP A 77 -5.74 -26.90 -11.48
CA TRP A 77 -6.69 -26.87 -10.36
C TRP A 77 -6.91 -25.45 -9.88
N ALA A 78 -5.82 -24.70 -9.73
CA ALA A 78 -5.86 -23.29 -9.37
C ALA A 78 -6.65 -22.49 -10.41
N HIS A 79 -6.35 -22.68 -11.71
CA HIS A 79 -7.05 -22.03 -12.81
C HIS A 79 -8.57 -22.27 -12.81
N ALA A 80 -8.98 -23.53 -12.69
CA ALA A 80 -10.40 -23.89 -12.61
C ALA A 80 -11.06 -23.23 -11.39
N LYS A 81 -10.37 -23.24 -10.25
CA LYS A 81 -10.88 -22.65 -9.02
C LYS A 81 -11.01 -21.12 -9.12
N THR A 82 -10.06 -20.45 -9.77
CA THR A 82 -10.11 -19.01 -10.01
C THR A 82 -11.31 -18.60 -10.85
N ALA A 83 -11.67 -19.40 -11.86
CA ALA A 83 -12.87 -19.16 -12.66
C ALA A 83 -14.16 -19.31 -11.83
N GLU A 84 -14.24 -20.34 -10.97
CA GLU A 84 -15.36 -20.51 -10.04
C GLU A 84 -15.49 -19.33 -9.08
N ASP A 85 -14.38 -18.89 -8.49
CA ASP A 85 -14.36 -17.82 -7.50
C ASP A 85 -14.76 -16.48 -8.12
N ALA A 86 -14.30 -16.18 -9.35
CA ALA A 86 -14.74 -15.01 -10.10
C ALA A 86 -16.25 -15.05 -10.40
N THR A 87 -16.76 -16.20 -10.83
CA THR A 87 -18.20 -16.41 -11.10
C THR A 87 -19.03 -16.21 -9.83
N ASP A 88 -18.58 -16.77 -8.71
CA ASP A 88 -19.24 -16.62 -7.41
C ASP A 88 -19.23 -15.16 -6.94
N PHE A 89 -18.10 -14.46 -7.07
CA PHE A 89 -18.01 -13.04 -6.71
C PHE A 89 -19.00 -12.19 -7.52
N VAL A 90 -19.03 -12.32 -8.85
CA VAL A 90 -19.99 -11.59 -9.69
C VAL A 90 -21.44 -11.95 -9.32
N GLY A 91 -21.73 -13.23 -9.10
CA GLY A 91 -23.05 -13.69 -8.68
C GLY A 91 -23.49 -13.07 -7.35
N LYS A 92 -22.59 -12.96 -6.37
CA LYS A 92 -22.84 -12.30 -5.08
C LYS A 92 -23.07 -10.80 -5.25
N ARG A 93 -22.29 -10.13 -6.10
CA ARG A 93 -22.45 -8.70 -6.40
C ARG A 93 -23.77 -8.38 -7.10
N ILE A 94 -24.20 -9.23 -8.04
CA ILE A 94 -25.52 -9.10 -8.68
C ILE A 94 -26.64 -9.22 -7.63
N ARG A 95 -26.59 -10.23 -6.76
CA ARG A 95 -27.59 -10.41 -5.69
C ARG A 95 -27.61 -9.22 -4.72
N GLN A 96 -26.43 -8.72 -4.34
CA GLN A 96 -26.29 -7.56 -3.48
C GLN A 96 -26.89 -6.31 -4.14
N ALA A 97 -26.58 -6.06 -5.42
CA ALA A 97 -27.12 -4.94 -6.18
C ALA A 97 -28.65 -5.01 -6.30
N HIS A 98 -29.22 -6.18 -6.60
CA HIS A 98 -30.67 -6.36 -6.63
C HIS A 98 -31.33 -6.00 -5.29
N LYS A 99 -30.80 -6.53 -4.18
CA LYS A 99 -31.31 -6.24 -2.83
C LYS A 99 -31.22 -4.75 -2.48
N LEU A 100 -30.10 -4.10 -2.79
CA LEU A 100 -29.92 -2.67 -2.53
C LEU A 100 -30.90 -1.84 -3.37
N ARG A 101 -31.07 -2.18 -4.65
CA ARG A 101 -32.01 -1.50 -5.53
C ARG A 101 -33.46 -1.61 -5.05
N GLU A 102 -33.86 -2.77 -4.53
CA GLU A 102 -35.17 -2.96 -3.89
C GLU A 102 -35.31 -2.13 -2.61
N THR A 103 -34.25 -2.08 -1.79
CA THR A 103 -34.25 -1.36 -0.50
C THR A 103 -34.31 0.15 -0.68
N PHE A 104 -33.71 0.69 -1.75
CA PHE A 104 -33.61 2.12 -2.03
C PHE A 104 -34.46 2.56 -3.23
N GLU A 105 -35.65 1.97 -3.40
CA GLU A 105 -36.69 2.41 -4.34
C GLU A 105 -36.20 2.60 -5.80
N GLY A 106 -35.33 1.69 -6.26
CA GLY A 106 -34.80 1.72 -7.62
C GLY A 106 -33.52 2.52 -7.80
N HIS A 107 -33.00 3.17 -6.75
CA HIS A 107 -31.74 3.91 -6.79
C HIS A 107 -30.57 2.97 -7.20
N PRO A 108 -29.76 3.33 -8.22
CA PRO A 108 -28.65 2.48 -8.67
C PRO A 108 -27.61 2.30 -7.56
N PRO A 109 -27.36 1.06 -7.09
CA PRO A 109 -26.33 0.83 -6.08
C PRO A 109 -24.94 0.89 -6.69
N LEU A 110 -23.97 1.37 -5.91
CA LEU A 110 -22.55 1.31 -6.25
C LEU A 110 -21.81 0.46 -5.21
N VAL A 111 -21.23 -0.66 -5.66
CA VAL A 111 -20.39 -1.50 -4.80
C VAL A 111 -18.93 -1.10 -4.98
N THR A 112 -18.30 -0.58 -3.93
CA THR A 112 -16.89 -0.16 -3.97
C THR A 112 -16.01 -1.18 -3.25
N ALA A 113 -15.15 -1.87 -4.00
CA ALA A 113 -14.28 -2.93 -3.48
C ALA A 113 -12.78 -2.55 -3.61
N PRO A 114 -12.23 -1.74 -2.68
CA PRO A 114 -10.83 -1.36 -2.68
C PRO A 114 -9.95 -2.47 -2.08
N TYR A 115 -8.81 -2.73 -2.71
CA TYR A 115 -7.83 -3.73 -2.31
C TYR A 115 -6.41 -3.21 -2.54
N ASP A 116 -5.46 -3.66 -1.73
CA ASP A 116 -4.04 -3.41 -2.00
C ASP A 116 -3.63 -4.10 -3.30
N ALA A 117 -2.92 -3.39 -4.18
CA ALA A 117 -2.58 -3.92 -5.50
C ALA A 117 -1.71 -5.19 -5.41
N GLU A 118 -0.82 -5.26 -4.41
CA GLU A 118 0.03 -6.43 -4.17
C GLU A 118 -0.76 -7.69 -3.76
N LEU A 119 -2.02 -7.55 -3.37
CA LEU A 119 -2.88 -8.72 -3.18
C LEU A 119 -2.90 -9.57 -4.45
N TYR A 120 -3.05 -8.93 -5.62
CA TYR A 120 -3.22 -9.61 -6.89
C TYR A 120 -1.87 -9.91 -7.55
N GLY A 121 -1.32 -11.08 -7.25
CA GLY A 121 -0.14 -11.66 -7.90
C GLY A 121 1.04 -11.88 -6.97
N HIS A 122 1.13 -11.10 -5.89
CA HIS A 122 2.13 -11.29 -4.84
C HIS A 122 1.59 -12.19 -3.72
N TRP A 123 0.64 -11.69 -2.92
CA TRP A 123 0.04 -12.44 -1.81
C TRP A 123 -0.86 -13.57 -2.32
N TRP A 124 -1.75 -13.26 -3.26
CA TRP A 124 -2.57 -14.22 -3.97
C TRP A 124 -2.07 -14.35 -5.41
N PHE A 125 -1.36 -15.44 -5.69
CA PHE A 125 -0.67 -15.62 -6.97
C PHE A 125 -1.62 -15.60 -8.17
N GLU A 126 -2.79 -16.20 -8.02
CA GLU A 126 -3.81 -16.31 -9.04
C GLU A 126 -4.67 -15.04 -9.16
N GLY A 127 -4.41 -14.03 -8.32
CA GLY A 127 -5.17 -12.78 -8.30
C GLY A 127 -5.30 -12.05 -9.65
N PRO A 128 -4.26 -11.93 -10.49
CA PRO A 128 -4.40 -11.31 -11.81
C PRO A 128 -5.32 -12.12 -12.73
N GLN A 129 -5.30 -13.45 -12.63
CA GLN A 129 -6.21 -14.34 -13.37
C GLN A 129 -7.64 -14.24 -12.85
N PHE A 130 -7.82 -14.04 -11.54
CA PHE A 130 -9.13 -13.72 -10.97
C PHE A 130 -9.69 -12.44 -11.57
N LEU A 131 -8.89 -11.38 -11.70
CA LEU A 131 -9.32 -10.13 -12.32
C LEU A 131 -9.69 -10.33 -13.81
N ASP A 132 -8.92 -11.12 -14.57
CA ASP A 132 -9.26 -11.47 -15.95
C ASP A 132 -10.63 -12.17 -16.03
N PHE A 133 -10.85 -13.23 -15.24
CA PHE A 133 -12.12 -13.93 -15.22
C PHE A 133 -13.27 -13.04 -14.71
N LEU A 134 -13.02 -12.22 -13.70
CA LEU A 134 -13.99 -11.28 -13.15
C LEU A 134 -14.51 -10.34 -14.24
N PHE A 135 -13.62 -9.69 -15.00
CA PHE A 135 -14.03 -8.74 -16.04
C PHE A 135 -14.66 -9.44 -17.25
N ARG A 136 -14.27 -10.67 -17.57
CA ARG A 136 -14.97 -11.49 -18.58
C ARG A 136 -16.39 -11.84 -18.15
N GLU A 137 -16.56 -12.28 -16.91
CA GLU A 137 -17.89 -12.57 -16.33
C GLU A 137 -18.77 -11.31 -16.31
N LEU A 138 -18.22 -10.17 -15.90
CA LEU A 138 -18.92 -8.88 -15.94
C LEU A 138 -19.34 -8.50 -17.37
N HIS A 139 -18.49 -8.73 -18.37
CA HIS A 139 -18.83 -8.45 -19.77
C HIS A 139 -20.07 -9.23 -20.24
N TYR A 140 -20.16 -10.52 -19.92
CA TYR A 140 -21.32 -11.35 -20.28
C TYR A 140 -22.57 -11.05 -19.44
N LYS A 141 -22.43 -10.41 -18.28
CA LYS A 141 -23.52 -10.04 -17.37
C LYS A 141 -23.78 -8.53 -17.29
N LYS A 142 -23.30 -7.78 -18.28
CA LYS A 142 -23.39 -6.31 -18.32
C LYS A 142 -24.80 -5.74 -18.18
N ASP A 143 -25.83 -6.50 -18.59
CA ASP A 143 -27.22 -6.10 -18.48
C ASP A 143 -27.74 -6.15 -17.02
N LEU A 144 -26.99 -6.80 -16.11
CA LEU A 144 -27.31 -6.97 -14.69
C LEU A 144 -26.40 -6.13 -13.78
N ILE A 145 -25.12 -6.01 -14.14
CA ILE A 145 -24.12 -5.26 -13.38
C ILE A 145 -22.97 -4.85 -14.32
N GLU A 146 -22.43 -3.65 -14.13
CA GLU A 146 -21.31 -3.15 -14.92
C GLU A 146 -20.19 -2.58 -14.03
N PRO A 147 -18.92 -2.73 -14.43
CA PRO A 147 -17.83 -2.00 -13.82
C PRO A 147 -17.86 -0.53 -14.27
N ILE A 148 -17.61 0.39 -13.35
CA ILE A 148 -17.57 1.83 -13.64
C ILE A 148 -16.38 2.46 -12.91
N THR A 149 -15.77 3.47 -13.52
CA THR A 149 -14.73 4.25 -12.83
C THR A 149 -15.37 5.27 -11.88
N PRO A 150 -14.68 5.69 -10.80
CA PRO A 150 -15.19 6.73 -9.92
C PRO A 150 -15.53 8.05 -10.64
N GLY A 151 -14.76 8.40 -11.69
CA GLY A 151 -15.01 9.59 -12.51
C GLY A 151 -16.31 9.47 -13.31
N ASP A 152 -16.46 8.38 -14.07
CA ASP A 152 -17.65 8.13 -14.88
C ASP A 152 -18.91 8.06 -14.03
N PHE A 153 -18.83 7.50 -12.82
CA PHE A 153 -19.97 7.46 -11.89
C PHE A 153 -20.42 8.87 -11.45
N LEU A 154 -19.48 9.78 -11.19
CA LEU A 154 -19.80 11.17 -10.86
C LEU A 154 -20.38 11.90 -12.08
N ASP A 155 -19.85 11.63 -13.27
CA ASP A 155 -20.33 12.21 -14.53
C ASP A 155 -21.70 11.68 -14.96
N ALA A 156 -22.12 10.52 -14.46
CA ALA A 156 -23.45 9.96 -14.69
C ALA A 156 -24.59 10.77 -14.04
N ARG A 157 -24.27 11.76 -13.19
CA ARG A 157 -25.23 12.67 -12.51
C ARG A 157 -26.33 11.93 -11.75
N ILE A 158 -26.03 10.74 -11.23
CA ILE A 158 -26.91 10.03 -10.31
C ILE A 158 -27.05 10.89 -9.04
N PRO A 159 -28.25 11.09 -8.47
CA PRO A 159 -28.41 11.90 -7.27
C PRO A 159 -27.60 11.32 -6.09
N ILE A 160 -26.67 12.11 -5.54
CA ILE A 160 -25.83 11.70 -4.40
C ILE A 160 -26.26 12.48 -3.16
N GLN A 161 -26.46 11.76 -2.05
CA GLN A 161 -26.74 12.40 -0.77
C GLN A 161 -25.51 13.18 -0.26
N ILE A 162 -25.73 14.42 0.15
CA ILE A 162 -24.69 15.20 0.84
C ILE A 162 -24.51 14.62 2.24
N GLN A 163 -23.28 14.26 2.57
CA GLN A 163 -22.90 13.63 3.83
C GLN A 163 -21.64 14.29 4.39
N GLN A 164 -21.51 14.29 5.71
CA GLN A 164 -20.28 14.69 6.41
C GLN A 164 -19.63 13.44 7.01
N PRO A 165 -18.55 12.90 6.41
CA PRO A 165 -17.86 11.75 6.97
C PRO A 165 -17.27 12.04 8.35
N SER A 166 -17.34 11.06 9.25
CA SER A 166 -16.62 11.10 10.52
C SER A 166 -15.12 10.84 10.32
N ALA A 167 -14.31 11.33 11.25
CA ALA A 167 -12.90 10.98 11.39
C ALA A 167 -12.74 9.45 11.42
N SER A 168 -12.09 8.90 10.41
CA SER A 168 -11.93 7.46 10.23
C SER A 168 -10.71 7.13 9.37
N SER A 169 -10.33 5.86 9.40
CA SER A 169 -9.36 5.26 8.49
C SER A 169 -9.86 3.88 8.04
N TRP A 170 -9.22 3.27 7.06
CA TRP A 170 -9.46 1.87 6.69
C TRP A 170 -8.58 0.86 7.45
N GLY A 171 -7.79 1.34 8.43
CA GLY A 171 -6.90 0.54 9.28
C GLY A 171 -7.62 -0.16 10.42
N ALA A 172 -6.85 -0.70 11.37
CA ALA A 172 -7.38 -1.45 12.50
C ALA A 172 -8.42 -0.64 13.30
N ASN A 173 -9.59 -1.24 13.52
CA ASN A 173 -10.75 -0.64 14.20
C ASN A 173 -11.31 0.64 13.57
N GLY A 174 -10.90 1.01 12.35
CA GLY A 174 -11.46 2.16 11.62
C GLY A 174 -10.98 3.54 12.08
N TYR A 175 -9.94 3.62 12.92
CA TYR A 175 -9.41 4.86 13.49
C TYR A 175 -7.90 5.01 13.26
N TYR A 176 -7.24 5.91 14.00
CA TYR A 176 -5.85 6.27 13.77
C TYR A 176 -4.83 5.43 14.55
N LYS A 177 -5.27 4.44 15.34
CA LYS A 177 -4.38 3.66 16.23
C LYS A 177 -3.17 3.05 15.52
N VAL A 178 -3.31 2.67 14.26
CA VAL A 178 -2.21 2.13 13.45
C VAL A 178 -1.06 3.13 13.31
N TRP A 179 -1.35 4.42 13.16
CA TRP A 179 -0.35 5.46 12.96
C TRP A 179 -0.05 6.25 14.23
N LEU A 180 -1.01 6.37 15.15
CA LEU A 180 -0.85 7.10 16.40
C LEU A 180 -1.13 6.20 17.61
N ASN A 181 -0.07 5.72 18.25
CA ASN A 181 -0.08 4.92 19.46
C ASN A 181 1.22 5.09 20.28
N GLU A 182 1.31 4.39 21.40
CA GLU A 182 2.44 4.41 22.33
C GLU A 182 3.81 4.05 21.68
N ASN A 183 3.82 3.25 20.60
CA ASN A 183 5.05 2.76 19.99
C ASN A 183 5.62 3.68 18.90
N ASN A 184 4.78 4.54 18.30
CA ASN A 184 5.17 5.43 17.19
C ASN A 184 4.92 6.92 17.48
N SER A 185 4.22 7.26 18.56
CA SER A 185 3.94 8.66 18.93
C SER A 185 5.18 9.55 19.11
N TRP A 186 6.33 8.96 19.44
CA TRP A 186 7.61 9.66 19.58
C TRP A 186 8.08 10.33 18.28
N MET A 187 7.59 9.90 17.11
CA MET A 187 7.97 10.47 15.81
C MET A 187 7.41 11.88 15.62
N TYR A 188 6.18 12.10 16.05
CA TYR A 188 5.41 13.30 15.68
C TYR A 188 5.98 14.62 16.18
N PRO A 189 6.55 14.74 17.39
CA PRO A 189 7.24 15.98 17.78
C PRO A 189 8.33 16.38 16.79
N TYR A 190 9.19 15.45 16.37
CA TYR A 190 10.26 15.72 15.41
C TYR A 190 9.72 16.07 14.02
N GLN A 191 8.66 15.40 13.59
CA GLN A 191 8.00 15.70 12.32
C GLN A 191 7.37 17.10 12.33
N HIS A 192 6.60 17.43 13.37
CA HIS A 192 5.97 18.75 13.50
C HIS A 192 7.01 19.87 13.60
N ASP A 193 8.15 19.63 14.25
CA ASP A 193 9.25 20.61 14.30
C ASP A 193 9.83 20.86 12.91
N ALA A 194 10.05 19.80 12.13
CA ALA A 194 10.51 19.90 10.75
C ALA A 194 9.49 20.60 9.83
N GLU A 195 8.20 20.32 9.98
CA GLU A 195 7.12 20.99 9.24
C GLU A 195 7.11 22.51 9.46
N ARG A 196 7.20 22.93 10.73
CA ARG A 196 7.27 24.36 11.07
C ARG A 196 8.52 25.01 10.50
N ARG A 197 9.69 24.38 10.67
CA ARG A 197 10.96 24.89 10.15
C ARG A 197 10.98 24.96 8.62
N MET A 198 10.38 24.00 7.93
CA MET A 198 10.26 24.03 6.46
C MET A 198 9.41 25.22 6.00
N THR A 199 8.31 25.50 6.69
CA THR A 199 7.44 26.66 6.43
C THR A 199 8.20 27.97 6.64
N GLU A 200 8.96 28.09 7.74
CA GLU A 200 9.79 29.25 8.06
C GLU A 200 10.86 29.50 6.98
N LEU A 201 11.58 28.46 6.56
CA LEU A 201 12.58 28.55 5.49
C LEU A 201 11.93 28.95 4.16
N ALA A 202 10.80 28.34 3.80
CA ALA A 202 10.10 28.64 2.55
C ALA A 202 9.62 30.10 2.48
N ASN A 203 9.20 30.66 3.61
CA ASN A 203 8.81 32.07 3.76
C ASN A 203 10.01 33.02 3.74
N ARG A 204 11.11 32.65 4.42
CA ARG A 204 12.31 33.48 4.53
C ARG A 204 13.01 33.67 3.18
N PHE A 205 13.11 32.62 2.38
CA PHE A 205 13.83 32.64 1.11
C PHE A 205 12.89 32.99 -0.06
N ASN A 206 12.68 34.30 -0.28
CA ASN A 206 11.84 34.75 -1.39
C ASN A 206 12.50 34.54 -2.76
N GLU A 207 13.77 34.93 -2.87
CA GLU A 207 14.60 34.87 -4.06
C GLU A 207 15.92 34.14 -3.76
N PRO A 208 15.89 32.81 -3.51
CA PRO A 208 17.10 32.07 -3.21
C PRO A 208 18.03 32.04 -4.42
N THR A 209 19.34 32.02 -4.13
CA THR A 209 20.37 31.59 -5.09
C THR A 209 20.08 30.17 -5.59
N GLU A 210 20.77 29.75 -6.65
CA GLU A 210 20.60 28.41 -7.21
C GLU A 210 20.88 27.30 -6.19
N ILE A 211 21.95 27.46 -5.40
CA ILE A 211 22.33 26.47 -4.40
C ILE A 211 21.33 26.44 -3.22
N GLU A 212 20.87 27.59 -2.74
CA GLU A 212 19.85 27.66 -1.69
C GLU A 212 18.54 27.01 -2.15
N ARG A 213 18.15 27.24 -3.40
CA ARG A 213 16.97 26.60 -4.00
C ARG A 213 17.08 25.08 -4.01
N ARG A 214 18.25 24.54 -4.38
CA ARG A 214 18.52 23.09 -4.32
C ARG A 214 18.39 22.56 -2.90
N VAL A 215 18.99 23.22 -1.91
CA VAL A 215 18.90 22.81 -0.50
C VAL A 215 17.45 22.88 0.01
N LEU A 216 16.68 23.92 -0.34
CA LEU A 216 15.27 24.06 0.02
C LEU A 216 14.41 22.95 -0.58
N ASN A 217 14.62 22.64 -1.86
CA ASN A 217 13.92 21.55 -2.54
C ASN A 217 14.29 20.18 -1.95
N GLN A 218 15.57 19.95 -1.64
CA GLN A 218 15.96 18.71 -0.99
C GLN A 218 15.43 18.61 0.44
N SER A 219 15.39 19.71 1.20
CA SER A 219 14.75 19.76 2.53
C SER A 219 13.26 19.38 2.43
N ALA A 220 12.55 19.87 1.41
CA ALA A 220 11.16 19.48 1.18
C ALA A 220 11.00 17.97 0.91
N ARG A 221 11.93 17.35 0.14
CA ARG A 221 11.93 15.89 -0.08
C ARG A 221 12.18 15.12 1.20
N GLU A 222 13.18 15.52 2.00
CA GLU A 222 13.46 14.85 3.28
C GLU A 222 12.27 14.93 4.23
N LEU A 223 11.57 16.07 4.27
CA LEU A 223 10.34 16.20 5.04
C LEU A 223 9.25 15.24 4.54
N LEU A 224 8.97 15.21 3.23
CA LEU A 224 7.98 14.29 2.64
C LEU A 224 8.32 12.82 2.92
N LEU A 225 9.59 12.45 2.79
CA LEU A 225 10.06 11.10 3.08
C LEU A 225 9.93 10.76 4.56
N ALA A 226 10.18 11.70 5.48
CA ALA A 226 9.93 11.52 6.91
C ALA A 226 8.44 11.36 7.23
N GLN A 227 7.56 12.01 6.46
CA GLN A 227 6.10 11.99 6.62
C GLN A 227 5.42 10.74 6.04
N SER A 228 6.15 9.79 5.44
CA SER A 228 5.54 8.55 4.98
C SER A 228 4.88 7.81 6.14
N SER A 229 3.58 7.49 5.96
CA SER A 229 2.80 6.75 6.94
C SER A 229 3.27 5.30 7.13
N ASP A 230 4.03 4.77 6.16
CA ASP A 230 4.60 3.41 6.19
C ASP A 230 5.48 3.21 7.42
N TRP A 231 6.22 4.23 7.85
CA TRP A 231 7.10 4.12 9.02
C TRP A 231 6.32 3.81 10.29
N ALA A 232 5.24 4.57 10.53
CA ALA A 232 4.39 4.36 11.70
C ALA A 232 3.63 3.03 11.61
N PHE A 233 3.18 2.65 10.41
CA PHE A 233 2.53 1.37 10.13
C PHE A 233 3.44 0.17 10.42
N GLN A 234 4.67 0.18 9.90
CA GLN A 234 5.65 -0.90 10.09
C GLN A 234 6.11 -1.03 11.55
N ILE A 235 6.18 0.08 12.29
CA ILE A 235 6.41 0.07 13.73
C ILE A 235 5.24 -0.58 14.46
N TYR A 236 4.00 -0.22 14.11
CA TYR A 236 2.79 -0.80 14.72
C TYR A 236 2.68 -2.32 14.46
N GLN A 237 2.95 -2.77 13.24
CA GLN A 237 2.88 -4.20 12.87
C GLN A 237 4.02 -5.03 13.47
N GLY A 238 5.07 -4.41 14.00
CA GLY A 238 6.18 -5.10 14.66
C GLY A 238 7.15 -5.84 13.73
N THR A 239 7.00 -5.73 12.40
CA THR A 239 7.77 -6.53 11.43
C THR A 239 9.17 -5.96 11.16
N THR A 240 9.27 -4.65 10.91
CA THR A 240 10.51 -3.97 10.49
C THR A 240 10.75 -2.69 11.31
N VAL A 241 10.49 -2.76 12.62
CA VAL A 241 10.53 -1.63 13.57
C VAL A 241 11.86 -0.85 13.49
N GLN A 242 12.99 -1.57 13.55
CA GLN A 242 14.31 -0.95 13.56
C GLN A 242 14.60 -0.23 12.24
N TYR A 243 14.25 -0.86 11.11
CA TYR A 243 14.41 -0.27 9.79
C TYR A 243 13.59 1.02 9.68
N SER A 244 12.31 0.97 10.02
CA SER A 244 11.38 2.10 9.96
C SER A 244 11.83 3.26 10.84
N SER A 245 12.22 2.95 12.08
CA SER A 245 12.72 3.94 13.03
C SER A 245 14.00 4.61 12.51
N ASN A 246 14.90 3.85 11.90
CA ASN A 246 16.13 4.38 11.31
C ASN A 246 15.85 5.23 10.06
N ARG A 247 14.89 4.83 9.21
CA ARG A 247 14.48 5.60 8.03
C ARG A 247 13.92 6.97 8.42
N PHE A 248 12.97 6.99 9.34
CA PHE A 248 12.41 8.24 9.87
C PHE A 248 13.51 9.15 10.45
N LYS A 249 14.36 8.62 11.35
CA LYS A 249 15.45 9.38 11.96
C LYS A 249 16.46 9.90 10.94
N ALA A 250 16.77 9.11 9.90
CA ALA A 250 17.70 9.52 8.85
C ALA A 250 17.15 10.70 8.03
N HIS A 251 15.87 10.66 7.64
CA HIS A 251 15.24 11.76 6.91
C HIS A 251 15.14 13.04 7.77
N ILE A 252 14.73 12.92 9.04
CA ILE A 252 14.74 14.06 9.98
C ILE A 252 16.15 14.62 10.18
N HIS A 253 17.17 13.76 10.26
CA HIS A 253 18.55 14.19 10.41
C HIS A 253 19.05 14.96 9.18
N ARG A 254 18.82 14.43 7.97
CA ARG A 254 19.19 15.11 6.71
C ARG A 254 18.46 16.43 6.55
N PHE A 255 17.15 16.45 6.82
CA PHE A 255 16.37 17.69 6.86
C PHE A 255 17.04 18.73 7.77
N ASN A 256 17.39 18.36 9.00
CA ASN A 256 18.00 19.27 9.95
C ASN A 256 19.40 19.76 9.53
N LEU A 257 20.21 18.90 8.89
CA LEU A 257 21.51 19.29 8.34
C LEU A 257 21.33 20.37 7.26
N LEU A 258 20.42 20.13 6.30
CA LEU A 258 20.15 21.04 5.19
C LEU A 258 19.55 22.38 5.68
N ALA A 259 18.58 22.31 6.59
CA ALA A 259 17.97 23.49 7.20
C ALA A 259 19.00 24.34 7.97
N THR A 260 19.89 23.69 8.72
CA THR A 260 20.95 24.39 9.47
C THR A 260 21.97 25.03 8.53
N ALA A 261 22.33 24.36 7.42
CA ALA A 261 23.22 24.90 6.40
C ALA A 261 22.65 26.17 5.73
N LEU A 262 21.34 26.20 5.47
CA LEU A 262 20.65 27.41 4.98
C LEU A 262 20.65 28.55 6.01
N GLU A 263 20.48 28.21 7.29
CA GLU A 263 20.43 29.21 8.36
C GLU A 263 21.80 29.82 8.65
N SER A 264 22.86 29.02 8.62
CA SER A 264 24.24 29.48 8.84
C SER A 264 24.88 30.08 7.59
N GLY A 265 24.38 29.75 6.40
CA GLY A 265 25.00 30.09 5.11
C GLY A 265 26.19 29.20 4.74
N ASP A 266 26.47 28.15 5.53
CA ASP A 266 27.57 27.20 5.30
C ASP A 266 27.05 25.96 4.56
N ILE A 267 26.89 26.10 3.25
CA ILE A 267 26.36 25.02 2.39
C ILE A 267 27.51 24.16 1.87
N ASN A 268 27.52 22.90 2.30
CA ASN A 268 28.39 21.88 1.72
C ASN A 268 27.71 21.25 0.49
N GLU A 269 28.18 21.62 -0.70
CA GLU A 269 27.62 21.14 -1.96
C GLU A 269 27.87 19.63 -2.21
N GLU A 270 28.97 19.07 -1.70
CA GLU A 270 29.25 17.63 -1.81
C GLU A 270 28.22 16.81 -1.01
N LEU A 271 27.93 17.24 0.22
CA LEU A 271 26.90 16.61 1.07
C LEU A 271 25.51 16.77 0.44
N LEU A 272 25.17 17.95 -0.08
CA LEU A 272 23.91 18.16 -0.77
C LEU A 272 23.75 17.19 -1.96
N THR A 273 24.79 17.07 -2.78
CA THR A 273 24.78 16.18 -3.96
C THR A 273 24.65 14.71 -3.57
N GLU A 274 25.28 14.30 -2.47
CA GLU A 274 25.13 12.94 -1.92
C GLU A 274 23.68 12.65 -1.50
N ILE A 275 23.04 13.59 -0.82
CA ILE A 275 21.64 13.48 -0.39
C ILE A 275 20.72 13.50 -1.62
N GLU A 276 20.89 14.44 -2.55
CA GLU A 276 20.10 14.53 -3.79
C GLU A 276 20.19 13.26 -4.64
N THR A 277 21.36 12.60 -4.65
CA THR A 277 21.55 11.33 -5.38
C THR A 277 20.81 10.18 -4.71
N ARG A 278 20.82 10.16 -3.36
CA ARG A 278 20.21 9.10 -2.55
C ARG A 278 18.69 9.21 -2.49
N ASP A 279 18.18 10.41 -2.26
CA ASP A 279 16.79 10.72 -1.95
C ASP A 279 16.21 11.63 -3.06
N ASN A 280 16.11 11.05 -4.26
CA ASN A 280 15.90 11.77 -5.53
C ASN A 280 14.45 11.82 -6.04
N ILE A 281 13.46 11.53 -5.19
CA ILE A 281 12.04 11.53 -5.56
C ILE A 281 11.53 12.96 -5.80
N PHE A 282 10.58 13.15 -6.73
CA PHE A 282 10.02 14.47 -7.09
C PHE A 282 11.09 15.46 -7.55
N ALA A 283 11.66 15.23 -8.73
CA ALA A 283 12.66 16.11 -9.32
C ALA A 283 12.13 17.55 -9.50
N GLU A 284 10.82 17.66 -9.73
CA GLU A 284 10.04 18.87 -9.96
C GLU A 284 9.55 19.59 -8.70
N ILE A 285 9.86 19.07 -7.50
CA ILE A 285 9.38 19.68 -6.25
C ILE A 285 9.77 21.16 -6.17
N ASP A 286 8.82 21.99 -5.76
CA ASP A 286 9.06 23.40 -5.45
C ASP A 286 8.76 23.65 -3.97
N PHE A 287 9.81 23.99 -3.21
CA PHE A 287 9.74 24.33 -1.79
C PHE A 287 8.71 25.44 -1.49
N ARG A 288 8.36 26.28 -2.46
CA ARG A 288 7.40 27.37 -2.30
C ARG A 288 5.99 26.88 -1.95
N THR A 289 5.67 25.61 -2.20
CA THR A 289 4.42 24.98 -1.76
C THR A 289 4.26 25.02 -0.23
N TYR A 290 5.36 25.15 0.51
CA TYR A 290 5.37 25.24 1.97
C TYR A 290 5.27 26.69 2.49
N ARG A 291 5.11 27.70 1.62
CA ARG A 291 4.88 29.07 2.09
C ARG A 291 3.54 29.15 2.80
N SER A 292 3.51 29.85 3.92
CA SER A 292 2.24 30.17 4.58
C SER A 292 1.46 31.16 3.72
N TYR A 293 0.13 31.01 3.71
CA TYR A 293 -0.80 31.96 3.10
C TYR A 293 -0.69 33.36 3.72
#